data_AF-A0A291AS48-F1
#
_entry.id   AF-A0A291AS48-F1
#
_cell.length_a   1.000
_cell.length_b   1.000
_cell.length_c   1.000
_cell.angle_alpha   90.00
_cell.angle_beta   90.00
_cell.angle_gamma   90.00
#
_symmetry.space_group_name_H-M   'P 1'
#
loop_
_entity.id
_entity.type
_entity.pdbx_description
1 polymer ?
#
loop_
_entity_poly.entity_id
_entity_poly.type
_entity_poly.pdbx_seq_one_letter_code
_entity_poly.pdbx_strand_id
1 'polypeptide(L)'
;YLSPYFVTNSEKMLVEFENPYILLTEKKLNIIQPILPILENAARSGRPLLIIAEDVEGEALSTLVLNKLRGGLHVAAVKAPGFGDRRKDMLGDIAILTGAKHVMSDDLAIKMEDLTLAELGTAKNIRITKDTTTIIGSVDNSSDNVQSRINQIKMQIESSTSDYDKEKLRERLAKLSGGVAVLKVGGSSEV
;
A
#
# COMPACT_ATOMS: atom_id res chain seq x y z
N TYR A 1 8.17 -3.44 -7.48
CA TYR A 1 8.14 -4.56 -6.52
C TYR A 1 9.49 -4.63 -5.82
N LEU A 2 9.56 -5.11 -4.58
CA LEU A 2 10.84 -5.23 -3.85
C LEU A 2 11.71 -6.41 -4.28
N SER A 3 11.10 -7.43 -4.90
CA SER A 3 11.83 -8.59 -5.42
C SER A 3 11.21 -9.05 -6.75
N PRO A 4 12.02 -9.35 -7.79
CA PRO A 4 11.52 -9.89 -9.05
C PRO A 4 10.87 -11.26 -8.86
N TYR A 5 11.18 -11.96 -7.77
CA TYR A 5 10.53 -13.22 -7.44
C TYR A 5 9.03 -13.07 -7.14
N PHE A 6 8.50 -11.85 -6.93
CA PHE A 6 7.06 -11.64 -6.81
C PHE A 6 6.30 -11.62 -8.13
N VAL A 7 6.98 -11.50 -9.27
CA VAL A 7 6.36 -11.44 -10.61
C VAL A 7 5.42 -12.62 -10.82
N THR A 8 4.21 -12.32 -11.29
CA THR A 8 3.17 -13.31 -11.65
C THR A 8 3.03 -13.44 -13.16
N ASN A 9 3.40 -12.41 -13.92
CA ASN A 9 3.49 -12.44 -15.37
C ASN A 9 4.94 -12.20 -15.81
N SER A 10 5.65 -13.28 -16.12
CA SER A 10 7.06 -13.24 -16.50
C SER A 10 7.31 -12.59 -17.87
N GLU A 11 6.34 -12.64 -18.80
CA GLU A 11 6.47 -12.00 -20.11
C GLU A 11 6.46 -10.47 -19.99
N LYS A 12 5.54 -9.94 -19.17
CA LYS A 12 5.37 -8.51 -18.97
C LYS A 12 6.20 -7.96 -17.79
N MET A 13 6.90 -8.83 -17.06
CA MET A 13 7.67 -8.50 -15.87
C MET A 13 6.88 -7.69 -14.84
N LEU A 14 5.71 -8.19 -14.48
CA LEU A 14 4.81 -7.51 -13.54
C LEU A 14 4.07 -8.48 -12.60
N VAL A 15 3.57 -7.93 -11.50
CA VAL A 15 2.65 -8.59 -10.58
C VAL A 15 1.24 -8.09 -10.89
N GLU A 16 0.30 -9.00 -11.05
CA GLU A 16 -1.14 -8.71 -11.11
C GLU A 16 -1.86 -9.49 -10.03
N PHE A 17 -2.66 -8.79 -9.23
CA PHE A 17 -3.56 -9.39 -8.24
C PHE A 17 -4.98 -8.90 -8.47
N GLU A 18 -5.92 -9.82 -8.34
CA GLU A 18 -7.36 -9.54 -8.32
C GLU A 18 -7.90 -9.74 -6.92
N ASN A 19 -8.78 -8.84 -6.48
CA ASN A 19 -9.36 -8.83 -5.14
C ASN A 19 -8.33 -9.05 -3.99
N PRO A 20 -7.15 -8.42 -3.98
CA PRO A 20 -6.16 -8.66 -2.94
C PRO A 20 -6.57 -8.05 -1.60
N TYR A 21 -5.95 -8.57 -0.53
CA TYR A 21 -5.79 -7.86 0.74
C TYR A 21 -4.59 -6.91 0.67
N ILE A 22 -4.64 -5.82 1.45
CA ILE A 22 -3.60 -4.79 1.48
C ILE A 22 -3.26 -4.49 2.94
N LEU A 23 -2.02 -4.79 3.33
CA LEU A 23 -1.45 -4.38 4.61
C LEU A 23 -0.69 -3.06 4.41
N LEU A 24 -1.02 -2.05 5.20
CA LEU A 24 -0.39 -0.73 5.19
C LEU A 24 0.38 -0.51 6.49
N THR A 25 1.65 -0.14 6.39
CA THR A 25 2.48 0.15 7.56
C THR A 25 3.47 1.26 7.27
N GLU A 26 3.67 2.15 8.25
CA GLU A 26 4.73 3.15 8.25
C GLU A 26 6.07 2.55 8.69
N LYS A 27 6.04 1.35 9.29
CA LYS A 27 7.23 0.69 9.84
C LYS A 27 8.00 -0.08 8.77
N LYS A 28 9.31 -0.22 8.99
CA LYS A 28 10.14 -1.22 8.30
C LYS A 28 9.80 -2.62 8.79
N LEU A 29 9.79 -3.59 7.88
CA LEU A 29 9.60 -5.00 8.17
C LEU A 29 10.90 -5.77 7.89
N ASN A 30 11.63 -6.09 8.95
CA ASN A 30 12.86 -6.89 8.90
C ASN A 30 12.65 -8.34 9.36
N ILE A 31 11.66 -8.56 10.24
CA ILE A 31 11.26 -9.86 10.80
C ILE A 31 9.85 -10.25 10.37
N ILE A 32 9.56 -11.55 10.28
CA ILE A 32 8.30 -12.06 9.74
C ILE A 32 7.21 -12.25 10.80
N GLN A 33 7.61 -12.46 12.05
CA GLN A 33 6.75 -12.85 13.17
C GLN A 33 5.53 -11.92 13.33
N PRO A 34 5.65 -10.58 13.27
CA PRO A 34 4.51 -9.67 13.44
C PRO A 34 3.44 -9.80 12.34
N ILE A 35 3.79 -10.31 11.17
CA ILE A 35 2.85 -10.49 10.05
C ILE A 35 2.45 -11.93 9.82
N LEU A 36 3.05 -12.90 10.53
CA LEU A 36 2.78 -14.33 10.33
C LEU A 36 1.27 -14.66 10.39
N PRO A 37 0.50 -14.16 11.39
CA PRO A 37 -0.94 -14.44 11.44
C PRO A 37 -1.70 -13.92 10.21
N ILE A 38 -1.31 -12.75 9.70
CA ILE A 38 -1.89 -12.17 8.49
C ILE A 38 -1.58 -13.04 7.26
N LEU A 39 -0.34 -13.52 7.13
CA LEU A 39 0.09 -14.38 6.03
C LEU A 39 -0.66 -15.71 6.02
N GLU A 40 -0.80 -16.35 7.18
CA GLU A 40 -1.53 -17.61 7.32
C GLU A 40 -3.01 -17.47 6.95
N ASN A 41 -3.64 -16.40 7.43
CA ASN A 41 -5.04 -16.10 7.13
C ASN A 41 -5.23 -15.76 5.64
N ALA A 42 -4.32 -14.98 5.04
CA ALA A 42 -4.36 -14.68 3.61
C ALA A 42 -4.18 -15.95 2.77
N ALA A 43 -3.21 -16.80 3.09
CA ALA A 43 -3.00 -18.09 2.43
C ALA A 43 -4.24 -18.98 2.51
N ARG A 44 -4.87 -19.08 3.70
CA ARG A 44 -6.10 -19.86 3.90
C ARG A 44 -7.27 -19.33 3.08
N SER A 45 -7.37 -18.02 2.90
CA SER A 45 -8.41 -17.39 2.08
C SER A 45 -8.23 -17.61 0.58
N GLY A 46 -7.02 -17.99 0.14
CA GLY A 46 -6.64 -18.07 -1.27
C GLY A 46 -6.49 -16.71 -1.97
N ARG A 47 -6.78 -15.59 -1.29
CA ARG A 47 -6.66 -14.25 -1.85
C ARG A 47 -5.21 -13.74 -1.77
N PRO A 48 -4.73 -13.01 -2.80
CA PRO A 48 -3.40 -12.42 -2.74
C PRO A 48 -3.27 -11.34 -1.65
N LEU A 49 -2.05 -11.12 -1.19
CA LEU A 49 -1.72 -10.08 -0.22
C LEU A 49 -0.68 -9.11 -0.81
N LEU A 50 -0.98 -7.81 -0.79
CA LEU A 50 0.00 -6.75 -0.99
C LEU A 50 0.43 -6.17 0.36
N ILE A 51 1.74 -6.05 0.56
CA ILE A 51 2.31 -5.33 1.70
C ILE A 51 2.90 -4.01 1.20
N ILE A 52 2.45 -2.90 1.77
CA ILE A 52 3.00 -1.56 1.54
C ILE A 52 3.60 -1.08 2.86
N ALA A 53 4.93 -1.00 2.92
CA ALA A 53 5.69 -0.68 4.12
C ALA A 53 6.73 0.41 3.84
N GLU A 54 7.29 1.07 4.85
CA GLU A 54 8.48 1.92 4.62
C GLU A 54 9.58 1.14 3.88
N ASP A 55 9.87 -0.06 4.37
CA ASP A 55 10.72 -1.03 3.71
C ASP A 55 10.37 -2.45 4.12
N VAL A 56 10.73 -3.43 3.28
CA VAL A 56 10.68 -4.86 3.62
C VAL A 56 12.01 -5.48 3.24
N GLU A 57 12.77 -5.93 4.24
CA GLU A 57 14.15 -6.36 4.08
C GLU A 57 14.47 -7.60 4.94
N GLY A 58 15.71 -8.09 4.84
CA GLY A 58 16.23 -9.15 5.70
C GLY A 58 15.44 -10.47 5.67
N GLU A 59 15.15 -10.98 6.87
CA GLU A 59 14.44 -12.24 7.08
C GLU A 59 13.02 -12.17 6.52
N ALA A 60 12.32 -11.06 6.74
CA ALA A 60 10.95 -10.86 6.26
C ALA A 60 10.87 -11.01 4.73
N LEU A 61 11.69 -10.27 3.98
CA LEU A 61 11.67 -10.33 2.52
C LEU A 61 12.02 -11.73 2.00
N SER A 62 13.07 -12.34 2.57
CA SER A 62 13.52 -13.68 2.18
C SER A 62 12.42 -14.72 2.40
N THR A 63 11.73 -14.64 3.53
CA THR A 63 10.64 -15.57 3.89
C THR A 63 9.43 -15.39 2.99
N LEU A 64 9.04 -14.14 2.67
CA LEU A 64 7.96 -13.86 1.72
C LEU A 64 8.25 -14.44 0.33
N VAL A 65 9.49 -14.25 -0.16
CA VAL A 65 9.93 -14.78 -1.46
C VAL A 65 9.88 -16.31 -1.47
N LEU A 66 10.43 -16.97 -0.45
CA LEU A 66 10.44 -18.43 -0.37
C LEU A 66 9.03 -19.02 -0.30
N ASN A 67 8.11 -18.39 0.46
CA ASN A 67 6.73 -18.85 0.54
C ASN A 67 5.98 -18.67 -0.78
N LYS A 68 6.22 -17.58 -1.51
CA LYS A 68 5.68 -17.39 -2.86
C LYS A 68 6.16 -18.47 -3.81
N LEU A 69 7.46 -18.79 -3.80
CA LEU A 69 8.05 -19.81 -4.68
C LEU A 69 7.55 -21.22 -4.38
N ARG A 70 7.18 -21.51 -3.12
CA ARG A 70 6.56 -22.78 -2.72
C ARG A 70 5.08 -22.88 -3.11
N GLY A 71 4.48 -21.82 -3.66
CA GLY A 71 3.12 -21.81 -4.19
C GLY A 71 2.01 -21.71 -3.14
N GLY A 72 2.33 -21.63 -1.85
CA GLY A 72 1.34 -21.57 -0.77
C GLY A 72 0.80 -20.17 -0.47
N LEU A 73 1.44 -19.12 -0.99
CA LEU A 73 1.11 -17.73 -0.68
C LEU A 73 1.31 -16.83 -1.90
N HIS A 74 0.24 -16.18 -2.38
CA HIS A 74 0.32 -15.13 -3.38
C HIS A 74 0.58 -13.79 -2.70
N VAL A 75 1.85 -13.39 -2.61
CA VAL A 75 2.24 -12.14 -1.91
C VAL A 75 3.18 -11.30 -2.76
N ALA A 76 3.08 -9.99 -2.59
CA ALA A 76 4.07 -9.03 -3.08
C ALA A 76 4.29 -7.93 -2.03
N ALA A 77 5.51 -7.39 -2.00
CA ALA A 77 5.87 -6.27 -1.16
C ALA A 77 6.39 -5.09 -1.99
N VAL A 78 6.02 -3.88 -1.61
CA VAL A 78 6.42 -2.60 -2.22
C VAL A 78 6.73 -1.58 -1.13
N LYS A 79 7.59 -0.60 -1.44
CA LYS A 79 7.79 0.52 -0.52
C LYS A 79 6.60 1.48 -0.56
N ALA A 80 6.31 2.10 0.59
CA ALA A 80 5.38 3.19 0.72
C ALA A 80 5.91 4.41 -0.05
N PRO A 81 5.02 5.26 -0.58
CA PRO A 81 5.43 6.43 -1.34
C PRO A 81 5.73 7.59 -0.38
N GLY A 82 6.68 8.44 -0.77
CA GLY A 82 7.06 9.62 0.04
C GLY A 82 7.87 9.28 1.30
N PHE A 83 8.18 10.33 2.06
CA PHE A 83 9.00 10.28 3.27
C PHE A 83 8.37 11.16 4.37
N GLY A 84 8.70 10.88 5.63
CA GLY A 84 8.20 11.65 6.78
C GLY A 84 6.67 11.78 6.78
N ASP A 85 6.17 12.97 7.08
CA ASP A 85 4.73 13.26 7.15
C ASP A 85 4.03 13.02 5.81
N ARG A 86 4.71 13.24 4.68
CA ARG A 86 4.13 12.96 3.35
C ARG A 86 3.83 11.48 3.16
N ARG A 87 4.66 10.59 3.71
CA ARG A 87 4.39 9.14 3.67
C ARG A 87 3.13 8.80 4.45
N LYS A 88 3.01 9.34 5.67
CA LYS A 88 1.82 9.14 6.53
C LYS A 88 0.56 9.57 5.79
N ASP A 89 0.62 10.75 5.19
CA ASP A 89 -0.47 11.33 4.43
C ASP A 89 -0.88 10.48 3.21
N MET A 90 0.10 10.00 2.44
CA MET A 90 -0.16 9.19 1.25
C MET A 90 -0.62 7.77 1.62
N LEU A 91 -0.11 7.17 2.70
CA LEU A 91 -0.61 5.91 3.22
C LEU A 91 -2.05 6.05 3.73
N GLY A 92 -2.39 7.17 4.36
CA GLY A 92 -3.76 7.51 4.74
C GLY A 92 -4.69 7.61 3.53
N ASP A 93 -4.25 8.25 2.44
CA ASP A 93 -5.01 8.32 1.19
C ASP A 93 -5.27 6.91 0.62
N ILE A 94 -4.25 6.04 0.62
CA ILE A 94 -4.38 4.64 0.18
C ILE A 94 -5.33 3.86 1.10
N ALA A 95 -5.23 4.06 2.42
CA ALA A 95 -6.12 3.41 3.39
C ALA A 95 -7.58 3.74 3.10
N ILE A 96 -7.89 5.02 2.83
CA ILE A 96 -9.24 5.48 2.49
C ILE A 96 -9.73 4.86 1.17
N LEU A 97 -8.90 4.83 0.13
CA LEU A 97 -9.26 4.25 -1.17
C LEU A 97 -9.48 2.73 -1.13
N THR A 98 -8.83 2.05 -0.18
CA THR A 98 -8.86 0.59 -0.06
C THR A 98 -9.77 0.11 1.07
N GLY A 99 -10.29 1.02 1.89
CA GLY A 99 -11.10 0.71 3.07
C GLY A 99 -10.31 0.07 4.21
N ALA A 100 -8.98 0.20 4.23
CA ALA A 100 -8.16 -0.28 5.33
C ALA A 100 -8.51 0.49 6.62
N LYS A 101 -8.73 -0.22 7.72
CA LYS A 101 -9.05 0.43 9.00
C LYS A 101 -7.83 1.05 9.66
N HIS A 102 -6.66 0.48 9.42
CA HIS A 102 -5.42 0.87 10.09
C HIS A 102 -4.27 1.02 9.10
N VAL A 103 -3.46 2.05 9.31
CA VAL A 103 -2.08 2.14 8.81
C VAL A 103 -1.20 1.89 10.03
N MET A 104 -0.46 0.80 10.05
CA MET A 104 0.31 0.42 11.23
C MET A 104 1.45 1.42 11.49
N SER A 105 1.46 2.01 12.68
CA SER A 105 2.47 2.95 13.17
C SER A 105 2.76 2.68 14.65
N ASP A 106 3.80 3.32 15.19
CA ASP A 106 4.17 3.18 16.61
C ASP A 106 3.18 3.88 17.57
N ASP A 107 2.37 4.80 17.04
CA ASP A 107 1.38 5.56 17.83
C ASP A 107 0.08 4.76 18.08
N LEU A 108 -0.12 3.66 17.36
CA LEU A 108 -1.29 2.80 17.54
C LEU A 108 -1.08 1.83 18.70
N ALA A 109 -2.10 1.71 19.56
CA ALA A 109 -2.14 0.73 20.64
C ALA A 109 -2.38 -0.72 20.15
N ILE A 110 -2.57 -0.92 18.85
CA ILE A 110 -2.87 -2.21 18.23
C ILE A 110 -1.58 -2.78 17.64
N LYS A 111 -1.32 -4.07 17.86
CA LYS A 111 -0.18 -4.74 17.24
C LYS A 111 -0.57 -5.35 15.89
N MET A 112 0.42 -5.48 15.02
CA MET A 112 0.25 -6.05 13.68
C MET A 112 -0.22 -7.51 13.71
N GLU A 113 0.23 -8.26 14.73
CA GLU A 113 -0.14 -9.66 14.96
C GLU A 113 -1.63 -9.86 15.30
N ASP A 114 -2.30 -8.81 15.79
CA ASP A 114 -3.70 -8.85 16.23
C ASP A 114 -4.67 -8.45 15.10
N LEU A 115 -4.18 -8.03 13.93
CA LEU A 115 -5.02 -7.58 12.83
C LEU A 115 -5.82 -8.74 12.22
N THR A 116 -7.09 -8.48 11.96
CA THR A 116 -7.96 -9.38 11.21
C THR A 116 -7.97 -9.04 9.72
N LEU A 117 -8.32 -10.01 8.86
CA LEU A 117 -8.43 -9.78 7.41
C LEU A 117 -9.48 -8.71 7.04
N ALA A 118 -10.47 -8.47 7.90
CA ALA A 118 -11.50 -7.45 7.71
C ALA A 118 -11.01 -6.02 8.01
N GLU A 119 -9.83 -5.88 8.62
CA GLU A 119 -9.20 -4.60 8.94
C GLU A 119 -8.17 -4.19 7.89
N LEU A 120 -7.73 -5.15 7.07
CA LEU A 120 -6.88 -4.89 5.91
C LEU A 120 -7.66 -4.17 4.81
N GLY A 121 -6.94 -3.39 4.01
CA GLY A 121 -7.50 -2.80 2.80
C GLY A 121 -7.79 -3.86 1.75
N THR A 122 -8.62 -3.49 0.77
CA THR A 122 -8.90 -4.31 -0.41
C THR A 122 -8.85 -3.45 -1.67
N ALA A 123 -8.64 -4.09 -2.82
CA ALA A 123 -8.68 -3.45 -4.12
C ALA A 123 -9.40 -4.35 -5.11
N LYS A 124 -9.89 -3.79 -6.23
CA LYS A 124 -10.40 -4.60 -7.35
C LYS A 124 -9.25 -5.29 -8.05
N ASN A 125 -8.24 -4.50 -8.44
CA ASN A 125 -7.06 -4.98 -9.13
C ASN A 125 -5.83 -4.19 -8.67
N ILE A 126 -4.70 -4.87 -8.63
CA ILE A 126 -3.38 -4.28 -8.38
C ILE A 126 -2.43 -4.69 -9.49
N ARG A 127 -1.67 -3.73 -10.01
CA ARG A 127 -0.56 -3.98 -10.95
C ARG A 127 0.73 -3.38 -10.39
N ILE A 128 1.78 -4.19 -10.31
CA ILE A 128 3.09 -3.78 -9.79
C ILE A 128 4.16 -4.08 -10.84
N THR A 129 4.87 -3.05 -11.26
CA THR A 129 6.07 -3.16 -12.08
C THR A 129 7.31 -2.98 -11.19
N LYS A 130 8.51 -2.90 -11.78
CA LYS A 130 9.72 -2.56 -11.05
C LYS A 130 9.57 -1.23 -10.30
N ASP A 131 9.05 -0.21 -10.98
CA ASP A 131 9.10 1.18 -10.54
C ASP A 131 7.73 1.76 -10.12
N THR A 132 6.63 1.09 -10.48
CA THR A 132 5.28 1.61 -10.25
C THR A 132 4.35 0.56 -9.67
N THR A 133 3.46 1.00 -8.77
CA THR A 133 2.35 0.21 -8.25
C THR A 133 1.07 0.97 -8.53
N THR A 134 0.12 0.36 -9.22
CA THR A 134 -1.20 0.91 -9.50
C THR A 134 -2.23 0.08 -8.76
N ILE A 135 -3.04 0.74 -7.95
CA ILE A 135 -4.09 0.14 -7.13
C ILE A 135 -5.41 0.76 -7.58
N ILE A 136 -6.33 -0.09 -8.06
CA ILE A 136 -7.71 0.30 -8.34
C ILE A 136 -8.50 -0.01 -7.07
N GLY A 137 -8.88 1.04 -6.34
CA GLY A 137 -9.56 0.92 -5.05
C GLY A 137 -10.85 0.10 -5.13
N SER A 138 -11.20 -0.57 -4.03
CA SER A 138 -12.48 -1.26 -3.89
C SER A 138 -13.60 -0.33 -3.44
N VAL A 139 -13.25 0.77 -2.76
CA VAL A 139 -14.19 1.78 -2.26
C VAL A 139 -14.63 2.70 -3.38
N ASP A 140 -15.93 3.05 -3.41
CA ASP A 140 -16.47 4.02 -4.35
C ASP A 140 -15.93 5.43 -4.04
N ASN A 141 -15.53 6.16 -5.09
CA ASN A 141 -15.08 7.54 -4.96
C ASN A 141 -16.15 8.47 -4.38
N SER A 142 -17.42 8.09 -4.51
CA SER A 142 -18.58 8.81 -3.98
C SER A 142 -18.77 8.59 -2.48
N SER A 143 -18.00 7.70 -1.85
CA SER A 143 -18.11 7.46 -0.41
C SER A 143 -17.74 8.69 0.42
N ASP A 144 -18.41 8.86 1.55
CA ASP A 144 -18.22 10.01 2.44
C ASP A 144 -16.77 10.16 2.90
N ASN A 145 -16.07 9.04 3.15
CA ASN A 145 -14.66 9.04 3.56
C ASN A 145 -13.76 9.60 2.45
N VAL A 146 -13.96 9.18 1.20
CA VAL A 146 -13.19 9.67 0.05
C VAL A 146 -13.50 11.15 -0.20
N GLN A 147 -14.78 11.53 -0.19
CA GLN A 147 -15.19 12.92 -0.40
C GLN A 147 -14.68 13.86 0.70
N SER A 148 -14.72 13.42 1.96
CA SER A 148 -14.16 14.15 3.09
C SER A 148 -12.65 14.38 2.90
N ARG A 149 -11.90 13.35 2.51
CA ARG A 149 -10.46 13.47 2.24
C ARG A 149 -10.14 14.40 1.06
N ILE A 150 -10.93 14.31 -0.02
CA ILE A 150 -10.83 15.21 -1.17
C ILE A 150 -11.01 16.67 -0.73
N ASN A 151 -12.02 16.95 0.11
CA ASN A 151 -12.29 18.29 0.60
C ASN A 151 -11.19 18.80 1.54
N GLN A 152 -10.64 17.94 2.41
CA GLN A 152 -9.48 18.28 3.23
C GLN A 152 -8.29 18.73 2.37
N ILE A 153 -7.97 17.97 1.33
CA ILE A 153 -6.84 18.31 0.44
C ILE A 153 -7.11 19.60 -0.34
N LYS A 154 -8.35 19.85 -0.79
CA LYS A 154 -8.73 21.12 -1.43
C LYS A 154 -8.49 22.32 -0.51
N MET A 155 -8.91 22.24 0.75
CA MET A 155 -8.67 23.30 1.73
C MET A 155 -7.17 23.51 1.98
N GLN A 156 -6.38 22.42 2.04
CA GLN A 156 -4.92 22.51 2.17
C GLN A 156 -4.29 23.24 0.97
N ILE A 157 -4.74 22.97 -0.26
CA ILE A 157 -4.27 23.65 -1.47
C ILE A 157 -4.52 25.17 -1.39
N GLU A 158 -5.72 25.57 -0.95
CA GLU A 158 -6.12 26.97 -0.85
C GLU A 158 -5.31 27.72 0.22
N SER A 159 -5.05 27.05 1.35
CA SER A 159 -4.29 27.61 2.47
C SER A 159 -2.77 27.68 2.23
N SER A 160 -2.25 26.89 1.30
CA SER A 160 -0.81 26.86 1.03
C SER A 160 -0.33 28.09 0.26
N THR A 161 0.85 28.58 0.60
CA THR A 161 1.55 29.66 -0.13
C THR A 161 2.68 29.15 -1.01
N SER A 162 3.01 27.86 -0.92
CA SER A 162 4.08 27.19 -1.66
C SER A 162 3.52 26.53 -2.92
N ASP A 163 4.04 26.92 -4.09
CA ASP A 163 3.63 26.31 -5.36
C ASP A 163 4.03 24.83 -5.45
N TYR A 164 5.16 24.47 -4.85
CA TYR A 164 5.60 23.07 -4.73
C TYR A 164 4.57 22.24 -3.95
N ASP A 165 4.12 22.73 -2.79
CA ASP A 165 3.14 22.00 -1.97
C ASP A 165 1.79 21.90 -2.68
N LYS A 166 1.35 22.98 -3.34
CA LYS A 166 0.14 22.97 -4.17
C LYS A 166 0.20 21.93 -5.27
N GLU A 167 1.32 21.83 -5.97
CA GLU A 167 1.52 20.81 -7.01
C GLU A 167 1.39 19.40 -6.42
N LYS A 168 2.07 19.13 -5.31
CA LYS A 168 2.02 17.81 -4.67
C LYS A 168 0.66 17.46 -4.08
N LEU A 169 -0.07 18.44 -3.55
CA LEU A 169 -1.45 18.25 -3.10
C LEU A 169 -2.39 18.00 -4.28
N ARG A 170 -2.20 18.68 -5.42
CA ARG A 170 -2.97 18.43 -6.66
C ARG A 170 -2.73 17.02 -7.21
N GLU A 171 -1.49 16.53 -7.17
CA GLU A 171 -1.19 15.13 -7.55
C GLU A 171 -1.96 14.13 -6.69
N ARG A 172 -2.02 14.35 -5.36
CA ARG A 172 -2.78 13.50 -4.43
C ARG A 172 -4.29 13.58 -4.69
N LEU A 173 -4.80 14.80 -4.86
CA LEU A 173 -6.20 15.06 -5.17
C LEU A 173 -6.64 14.34 -6.46
N ALA A 174 -5.82 14.39 -7.51
CA ALA A 174 -6.11 13.74 -8.78
C ALA A 174 -6.21 12.21 -8.63
N LYS A 175 -5.29 11.60 -7.88
CA LYS A 175 -5.30 10.15 -7.61
C LYS A 175 -6.55 9.72 -6.83
N LEU A 176 -6.89 10.46 -5.77
CA LEU A 176 -8.09 10.21 -4.96
C LEU A 176 -9.38 10.36 -5.76
N SER A 177 -9.50 11.45 -6.53
CA SER A 177 -10.70 11.72 -7.33
C SER A 177 -10.92 10.68 -8.43
N GLY A 178 -9.84 10.10 -8.95
CA GLY A 178 -9.89 9.03 -9.96
C GLY A 178 -10.15 7.64 -9.39
N GLY A 179 -10.09 7.44 -8.06
CA GLY A 179 -10.21 6.10 -7.45
C GLY A 179 -9.00 5.19 -7.70
N VAL A 180 -7.89 5.78 -8.14
CA VAL A 180 -6.68 5.07 -8.52
C VAL A 180 -5.53 5.59 -7.69
N ALA A 181 -5.01 4.74 -6.81
CA ALA A 181 -3.76 5.01 -6.11
C ALA A 181 -2.59 4.54 -6.99
N VAL A 182 -1.78 5.49 -7.47
CA VAL A 182 -0.52 5.20 -8.16
C VAL A 182 0.64 5.54 -7.23
N LEU A 183 1.35 4.51 -6.77
CA LEU A 183 2.64 4.64 -6.12
C LEU A 183 3.74 4.59 -7.18
N LYS A 184 4.68 5.52 -7.10
CA LYS A 184 5.96 5.44 -7.84
C LYS A 184 7.05 5.19 -6.81
N VAL A 185 7.83 4.14 -7.01
CA VAL A 185 8.93 3.72 -6.15
C VAL A 185 10.11 3.42 -7.06
N GLY A 186 11.04 4.38 -7.18
CA GLY A 186 12.15 4.28 -8.13
C GLY A 186 12.87 5.58 -8.48
N GLY A 187 12.52 6.71 -7.87
CA GLY A 187 13.36 7.91 -7.94
C GLY A 187 14.53 7.76 -6.98
N SER A 188 15.76 7.68 -7.51
CA SER A 188 16.96 8.01 -6.73
C SER A 188 16.71 9.34 -6.02
N SER A 189 16.74 9.33 -4.68
CA SER A 189 16.82 10.52 -3.80
C SER A 189 16.08 11.77 -4.31
N GLU A 190 14.88 12.03 -3.80
CA GLU A 190 14.45 13.43 -3.67
C GLU A 190 14.94 13.89 -2.29
N VAL A 191 15.99 14.72 -2.32
CA VAL A 191 16.49 15.52 -1.20
C VAL A 191 15.42 16.49 -0.74
#